data_AF-X6D4F7-F1
#
_entry.id   AF-X6D4F7-F1
#
_cell.length_a   1.000
_cell.length_b   1.000
_cell.length_c   1.000
_cell.angle_alpha   90.00
_cell.angle_beta   90.00
_cell.angle_gamma   90.00
#
_symmetry.space_group_name_H-M   'P 1'
#
loop_
_entity.id
_entity.type
_entity.pdbx_description
1 polymer ?
#
loop_
_entity_poly.entity_id
_entity_poly.type
_entity_poly.pdbx_seq_one_letter_code
_entity_poly.pdbx_strand_id
1 'polypeptide(L)' 'MLIHNHPSGDPTPSRADIEMTKQIIDTAKPLGISVHDHLIIGRKGYASMKGLLLI' A
#
# COMPACT_ATOMS: atom_id res chain seq x y z
N MET A 1 5.16 -2.60 -7.54
CA MET A 1 3.97 -1.86 -7.05
C MET A 1 3.07 -2.85 -6.35
N LEU A 2 2.38 -2.44 -5.29
CA LEU A 2 1.36 -3.26 -4.61
C LEU A 2 -0.02 -2.69 -4.88
N ILE A 3 -1.02 -3.56 -5.04
CA ILE A 3 -2.41 -3.17 -5.24
C ILE A 3 -3.29 -4.19 -4.53
N HIS A 4 -4.26 -3.73 -3.76
CA HIS A 4 -5.34 -4.59 -3.26
C HIS A 4 -6.68 -3.85 -3.22
N ASN A 5 -7.76 -4.62 -3.09
CA ASN A 5 -9.11 -4.10 -3.04
C ASN A 5 -9.65 -4.12 -1.62
N HIS A 6 -10.38 -3.08 -1.22
CA HIS A 6 -11.23 -3.10 -0.04
C HIS A 6 -12.68 -3.38 -0.45
N PRO A 7 -13.22 -4.60 -0.21
CA PRO A 7 -14.61 -4.93 -0.56
C PRO A 7 -15.65 -4.05 0.13
N SER A 8 -15.30 -3.47 1.29
CA SER A 8 -16.09 -2.45 2.00
C SER A 8 -16.34 -1.19 1.16
N GLY A 9 -15.49 -0.94 0.16
CA GLY A 9 -15.52 0.20 -0.72
C GLY A 9 -14.82 1.46 -0.19
N ASP A 10 -14.35 1.45 1.05
CA ASP A 10 -13.53 2.51 1.65
C ASP A 10 -12.04 2.22 1.41
N PRO A 11 -11.31 3.05 0.63
CA PRO A 11 -9.90 2.82 0.34
C PRO A 11 -8.94 3.27 1.45
N THR A 12 -9.43 3.71 2.62
CA THR A 12 -8.58 4.15 3.73
C THR A 12 -7.64 3.02 4.20
N PRO A 13 -6.31 3.23 4.22
CA PRO A 13 -5.36 2.21 4.67
C PRO A 13 -5.57 1.85 6.13
N SER A 14 -5.65 0.55 6.43
CA SER A 14 -5.61 0.05 7.79
C SER A 14 -4.18 0.07 8.34
N ARG A 15 -4.05 -0.09 9.67
CA ARG A 15 -2.72 -0.25 10.30
C ARG A 15 -1.98 -1.48 9.74
N ALA A 16 -2.70 -2.58 9.51
CA ALA A 16 -2.14 -3.81 8.98
C ALA A 16 -1.59 -3.63 7.56
N ASP A 17 -2.28 -2.85 6.71
CA ASP A 17 -1.79 -2.54 5.36
C ASP A 17 -0.46 -1.79 5.42
N ILE A 18 -0.34 -0.81 6.32
CA ILE A 18 0.89 -0.03 6.51
C ILE A 18 2.04 -0.92 6.98
N GLU A 19 1.81 -1.75 7.99
CA GLU A 19 2.84 -2.63 8.55
C GLU A 19 3.29 -3.68 7.53
N MET A 20 2.36 -4.33 6.84
CA MET A 20 2.66 -5.29 5.77
C MET A 20 3.47 -4.62 4.66
N THR A 21 3.09 -3.41 4.23
CA THR A 21 3.78 -2.71 3.15
C THR A 21 5.22 -2.37 3.52
N LYS A 22 5.44 -1.89 4.75
CA LYS A 22 6.79 -1.59 5.25
C LYS A 22 7.66 -2.85 5.31
N GLN A 23 7.11 -3.97 5.79
CA GLN A 23 7.83 -5.25 5.78
C GLN A 23 8.21 -5.70 4.36
N ILE A 24 7.32 -5.53 3.38
CA ILE A 24 7.62 -5.84 1.98
C ILE A 24 8.71 -4.92 1.43
N ILE A 25 8.65 -3.61 1.70
CA ILE A 25 9.68 -2.63 1.31
C ILE A 25 11.05 -3.04 1.86
N ASP A 26 11.11 -3.33 3.17
CA ASP A 26 12.37 -3.69 3.85
C ASP A 26 12.95 -5.01 3.31
N THR A 27 12.08 -5.97 2.97
CA THR A 27 12.49 -7.26 2.38
C THR A 27 12.96 -7.12 0.92
N ALA A 28 12.34 -6.21 0.15
CA ALA A 28 12.68 -5.97 -1.24
C ALA A 28 14.00 -5.18 -1.42
N LYS A 29 14.30 -4.29 -0.46
CA LYS A 29 15.48 -3.41 -0.47
C LYS A 29 16.83 -4.13 -0.69
N PRO A 30 17.19 -5.20 0.06
CA PRO A 30 18.46 -5.92 -0.16
C PRO A 30 18.53 -6.63 -1.53
N LEU A 31 17.40 -6.89 -2.17
CA LEU A 31 17.33 -7.46 -3.51
C LEU A 31 17.48 -6.41 -4.63
N GLY A 32 17.66 -5.13 -4.26
CA GLY A 32 17.68 -4.01 -5.21
C GLY A 32 16.31 -3.71 -5.83
N ILE A 33 15.23 -4.23 -5.25
CA ILE A 33 13.86 -4.06 -5.77
C ILE A 33 13.18 -2.89 -5.05
N SER A 34 12.66 -1.94 -5.83
CA SER A 34 11.94 -0.78 -5.31
C SER A 34 10.42 -1.00 -5.33
N VAL A 35 9.75 -0.74 -4.20
CA VAL A 35 8.29 -0.65 -4.14
C VAL A 35 7.89 0.82 -4.34
N HIS A 36 7.37 1.13 -5.52
CA HIS A 36 7.07 2.53 -5.87
C HIS A 36 5.84 3.12 -5.20
N ASP A 37 4.83 2.29 -4.92
CA ASP A 37 3.59 2.68 -4.26
C ASP A 37 2.79 1.43 -3.84
N HIS A 38 1.80 1.65 -2.98
CA HIS A 38 0.73 0.71 -2.68
C HIS A 38 -0.62 1.40 -2.84
N LEU A 39 -1.40 0.93 -3.82
CA LEU A 39 -2.74 1.43 -4.10
C LEU A 39 -3.81 0.56 -3.45
N ILE A 40 -4.72 1.19 -2.72
CA ILE A 40 -5.91 0.54 -2.16
C ILE A 40 -7.11 1.00 -2.97
N ILE A 41 -7.81 0.06 -3.60
CA ILE A 41 -8.93 0.36 -4.49
C ILE A 41 -10.26 0.03 -3.78
N GLY A 42 -11.19 0.98 -3.79
CA GLY A 42 -12.54 0.82 -3.26
C GLY A 42 -13.59 1.38 -4.21
N ARG A 43 -14.87 1.12 -3.94
CA ARG A 43 -15.99 1.70 -4.71
C ARG A 43 -16.01 3.23 -4.68
N LYS A 44 -15.53 3.83 -3.58
CA LYS A 44 -15.51 5.29 -3.40
C LYS A 44 -14.28 5.97 -4.01
N GLY A 45 -13.38 5.22 -4.65
CA GLY A 45 -12.14 5.74 -5.22
C GLY A 45 -10.93 4.88 -4.83
N TYR A 46 -9.76 5.51 -4.74
CA TYR A 46 -8.53 4.84 -4.35
C TYR A 46 -7.71 5.68 -3.38
N ALA A 47 -6.81 5.03 -2.64
CA ALA A 47 -5.80 5.67 -1.83
C ALA A 47 -4.41 5.23 -2.30
N SER A 48 -3.48 6.18 -2.41
CA SER A 48 -2.07 5.93 -2.64
C SER A 48 -1.34 6.08 -1.31
N MET A 49 -0.71 5.01 -0.82
CA MET A 49 0.05 5.07 0.43
C MET A 49 1.25 6.02 0.33
N LYS A 50 1.91 6.07 -0.83
CA LYS A 50 2.97 7.06 -1.08
C LYS A 50 2.41 8.48 -1.12
N GLY A 51 1.28 8.70 -1.80
CA GLY A 51 0.61 9.99 -1.86
C GLY A 51 0.14 10.50 -0.49
N LEU A 52 -0.15 9.57 0.43
CA LEU A 52 -0.50 9.85 1.83
C LEU A 52 0.70 9.93 2.77
N LEU A 53 1.95 9.81 2.26
CA LEU A 53 3.19 9.83 3.04
C LEU A 53 3.27 8.74 4.12
N LEU A 54 2.66 7.57 3.86
CA LEU A 54 2.69 6.43 4.77
C LEU A 54 3.89 5.49 4.54
N ILE A 55 4.51 5.62 3.36
CA ILE A 55 5.67 4.86 2.87
C ILE A 55 6.58 5.75 2.02
#